data_AF-A0A8T1LYK0-F1
#
_entry.id   AF-A0A8T1LYK0-F1
#
_cell.length_a   1.000
_cell.length_b   1.000
_cell.length_c   1.000
_cell.angle_alpha   90.00
_cell.angle_beta   90.00
_cell.angle_gamma   90.00
#
_symmetry.space_group_name_H-M   'P 1'
#
loop_
_entity.id
_entity.type
_entity.pdbx_description
1 polymer ?
#
loop_
_entity_poly.entity_id
_entity_poly.type
_entity_poly.pdbx_seq_one_letter_code
_entity_poly.pdbx_strand_id
1 'polypeptide(L)'
;MRTFFLFITIGLLKSAMTRSIPKYDLCMEACGESPFDDLVELTKVEACRDTCNEEEKIRCIAKHQNNEQQKLKCWKDALDRCIVRCGDDGNCLEMCREFHTPE
;
A
#
# COMPACT_ATOMS: atom_id res chain seq x y z
N MET A 1 -44.52 36.12 0.61
CA MET A 1 -43.07 36.04 0.33
C MET A 1 -42.53 34.80 1.02
N ARG A 2 -42.33 33.70 0.28
CA ARG A 2 -42.00 32.39 0.84
C ARG A 2 -40.98 31.70 -0.08
N THR A 3 -39.74 32.20 -0.09
CA THR A 3 -38.65 31.60 -0.87
C THR A 3 -37.34 32.28 -0.44
N PHE A 4 -36.66 31.83 0.61
CA PHE A 4 -35.25 32.19 0.84
C PHE A 4 -34.51 31.28 1.84
N PHE A 5 -34.78 29.98 1.89
CA PHE A 5 -33.96 29.07 2.72
C PHE A 5 -33.85 27.66 2.11
N LEU A 6 -33.44 27.56 0.85
CA LEU A 6 -33.15 26.27 0.19
C LEU A 6 -31.78 26.23 -0.50
N PHE A 7 -30.78 26.96 0.00
CA PHE A 7 -29.43 26.95 -0.60
C PHE A 7 -28.26 26.71 0.37
N ILE A 8 -28.50 26.40 1.65
CA ILE A 8 -27.39 26.27 2.62
C ILE A 8 -26.99 24.79 2.88
N THR A 9 -27.78 23.81 2.45
CA THR A 9 -27.46 22.39 2.74
C THR A 9 -26.64 21.69 1.65
N ILE A 10 -26.53 22.25 0.44
CA ILE A 10 -25.77 21.62 -0.67
C ILE A 10 -24.28 22.04 -0.64
N GLY A 11 -23.93 23.14 0.04
CA GLY A 11 -22.57 23.66 0.08
C GLY A 11 -21.58 22.86 0.93
N LEU A 12 -22.05 22.09 1.91
CA LEU A 12 -21.19 21.42 2.90
C LEU A 12 -20.89 19.94 2.58
N LEU A 13 -21.59 19.33 1.62
CA LEU A 13 -21.37 17.93 1.22
C LEU A 13 -20.35 17.74 0.08
N LYS A 14 -19.91 18.82 -0.58
CA LYS A 14 -18.94 18.73 -1.70
C LYS A 14 -17.48 18.60 -1.28
N SER A 15 -17.17 18.76 0.01
CA SER A 15 -15.78 18.68 0.51
C SER A 15 -15.45 17.34 1.19
N ALA A 16 -16.37 16.37 1.19
CA ALA A 16 -16.09 15.00 1.58
C ALA A 16 -15.29 14.27 0.46
N MET A 17 -14.03 14.68 0.34
CA MET A 17 -12.89 13.93 -0.16
C MET A 17 -13.17 12.84 -1.21
N THR A 18 -13.05 13.20 -2.48
CA THR A 18 -12.63 12.26 -3.54
C THR A 18 -11.14 11.90 -3.35
N ARG A 19 -10.76 11.38 -2.18
CA ARG A 19 -9.40 10.86 -1.97
C ARG A 19 -9.33 9.54 -2.74
N SER A 20 -8.65 9.55 -3.88
CA SER A 20 -8.45 8.34 -4.68
C SER A 20 -7.82 7.25 -3.82
N ILE A 21 -8.25 6.00 -4.01
CA ILE A 21 -7.67 4.83 -3.35
C ILE A 21 -6.15 4.83 -3.65
N PRO A 22 -5.28 4.65 -2.63
CA PRO A 22 -3.84 4.53 -2.84
C PRO A 22 -3.49 3.45 -3.87
N LYS A 23 -2.47 3.71 -4.68
CA LYS A 23 -2.02 2.77 -5.73
C LYS A 23 -1.62 1.41 -5.18
N TYR A 24 -1.02 1.39 -3.98
CA TYR A 24 -0.68 0.14 -3.30
C TYR A 24 -1.92 -0.72 -3.02
N ASP A 25 -2.99 -0.12 -2.49
CA ASP A 25 -4.21 -0.84 -2.13
C ASP A 25 -4.90 -1.43 -3.38
N LEU A 26 -4.96 -0.65 -4.47
CA LEU A 26 -5.47 -1.13 -5.77
C LEU A 26 -4.63 -2.29 -6.32
N CYS A 27 -3.31 -2.25 -6.16
CA CYS A 27 -2.41 -3.33 -6.57
C CYS A 27 -2.66 -4.60 -5.75
N MET A 28 -2.76 -4.45 -4.43
CA MET A 28 -3.03 -5.57 -3.52
C MET A 28 -4.39 -6.22 -3.79
N GLU A 29 -5.43 -5.43 -4.09
CA GLU A 29 -6.75 -5.93 -4.48
C GLU A 29 -6.68 -6.73 -5.80
N ALA A 30 -5.92 -6.24 -6.78
CA ALA A 30 -5.75 -6.92 -8.06
C ALA A 30 -5.00 -8.27 -7.97
N CYS A 31 -4.18 -8.47 -6.93
CA CYS A 31 -3.53 -9.76 -6.68
C CYS A 31 -4.49 -10.86 -6.21
N GLY A 32 -5.70 -10.50 -5.76
CA GLY A 32 -6.69 -11.46 -5.27
C GLY A 32 -6.43 -11.98 -3.86
N GLU A 33 -7.30 -12.88 -3.41
CA GLU A 33 -7.23 -13.52 -2.10
C GLU A 33 -6.25 -14.71 -2.10
N SER A 34 -5.75 -15.08 -0.92
CA SER A 34 -4.90 -16.26 -0.80
C SER A 34 -5.73 -17.53 -0.99
N PRO A 35 -5.35 -18.45 -1.90
CA PRO A 35 -6.06 -19.71 -2.10
C PRO A 35 -5.84 -20.64 -0.91
N PHE A 36 -6.85 -21.45 -0.57
CA PHE A 36 -6.81 -22.32 0.61
C PHE A 36 -5.91 -23.57 0.43
N ASP A 37 -5.95 -24.22 -0.74
CA ASP A 37 -5.32 -25.54 -0.94
C ASP A 37 -4.47 -25.64 -2.24
N ASP A 38 -4.17 -24.51 -2.89
CA ASP A 38 -3.37 -24.49 -4.13
C ASP A 38 -2.06 -23.72 -3.92
N LEU A 39 -0.97 -24.46 -3.71
CA LEU A 39 0.37 -23.89 -3.51
C LEU A 39 0.88 -23.11 -4.73
N VAL A 40 0.49 -23.49 -5.94
CA VAL A 40 0.92 -22.80 -7.16
C VAL A 40 0.23 -21.45 -7.27
N GLU A 41 -1.08 -21.42 -7.03
CA GLU A 41 -1.82 -20.16 -6.99
C GLU A 41 -1.39 -19.28 -5.80
N LEU A 42 -1.09 -19.88 -4.64
CA LEU A 42 -0.55 -19.13 -3.50
C LEU A 42 0.75 -18.43 -3.87
N THR A 43 1.67 -19.15 -4.51
CA THR A 43 2.97 -18.59 -4.93
C THR A 43 2.79 -17.42 -5.91
N LYS A 44 1.82 -17.50 -6.84
CA LYS A 44 1.52 -16.40 -7.78
C LYS A 44 0.97 -15.18 -7.05
N VAL A 45 0.05 -15.38 -6.11
CA VAL A 45 -0.55 -14.31 -5.30
C VAL A 45 0.52 -13.61 -4.46
N GLU A 46 1.42 -14.37 -3.83
CA GLU A 46 2.53 -13.83 -3.03
C GLU A 46 3.50 -13.03 -3.89
N ALA A 47 3.96 -13.57 -5.02
CA ALA A 47 4.84 -12.85 -5.95
C ALA A 47 4.22 -11.55 -6.48
N CYS A 48 2.90 -11.53 -6.73
CA CYS A 48 2.17 -10.32 -7.08
C CYS A 48 2.22 -9.28 -5.96
N ARG A 49 1.96 -9.69 -4.70
CA ARG A 49 1.95 -8.79 -3.54
C ARG A 49 3.35 -8.27 -3.18
N ASP A 50 4.40 -9.02 -3.49
CA ASP A 50 5.79 -8.57 -3.37
C ASP A 50 6.10 -7.50 -4.41
N THR A 51 5.66 -7.70 -5.65
CA THR A 51 5.75 -6.66 -6.71
C THR A 51 5.04 -5.37 -6.28
N CYS A 52 3.82 -5.46 -5.74
CA CYS A 52 3.11 -4.29 -5.23
C CYS A 52 3.88 -3.54 -4.14
N ASN A 53 4.54 -4.27 -3.23
CA ASN A 53 5.33 -3.67 -2.15
C ASN A 53 6.56 -2.93 -2.69
N GLU A 54 7.25 -3.55 -3.65
CA GLU A 54 8.42 -2.97 -4.30
C GLU A 54 8.07 -1.69 -5.08
N GLU A 55 6.99 -1.73 -5.86
CA GLU A 55 6.53 -0.55 -6.60
C GLU A 55 6.12 0.61 -5.69
N GLU A 56 5.49 0.33 -4.54
CA GLU A 56 5.17 1.35 -3.55
C GLU A 56 6.44 1.92 -2.90
N LYS A 57 7.41 1.07 -2.55
CA LYS A 57 8.72 1.50 -2.03
C LYS A 57 9.40 2.46 -3.01
N ILE A 58 9.52 2.06 -4.28
CA ILE A 58 10.14 2.86 -5.35
C ILE A 58 9.42 4.20 -5.52
N ARG A 59 8.09 4.18 -5.59
CA ARG A 59 7.25 5.39 -5.71
C ARG A 59 7.41 6.32 -4.52
N CYS A 60 7.48 5.77 -3.31
CA CYS A 60 7.71 6.55 -2.09
C CYS A 60 9.09 7.21 -2.10
N ILE A 61 10.15 6.46 -2.43
CA ILE A 61 11.52 7.00 -2.54
C ILE A 61 11.59 8.11 -3.60
N ALA A 62 10.98 7.89 -4.77
CA ALA A 62 10.94 8.86 -5.87
C ALA A 62 10.21 10.16 -5.49
N LYS A 63 9.26 10.12 -4.55
CA LYS A 63 8.60 11.32 -4.01
C LYS A 63 9.48 12.13 -3.07
N HIS A 64 10.53 11.53 -2.52
CA HIS A 64 11.38 12.10 -1.46
C HIS A 64 12.85 12.24 -1.87
N GLN A 65 13.12 12.57 -3.15
CA GLN A 65 14.49 12.62 -3.71
C GLN A 65 15.53 13.40 -2.89
N ASN A 66 15.11 14.47 -2.20
CA ASN A 66 15.99 15.34 -1.42
C ASN A 66 15.80 15.19 0.11
N ASN A 67 15.18 14.10 0.57
CA ASN A 67 14.92 13.88 1.99
C ASN A 67 15.24 12.43 2.38
N GLU A 68 16.49 12.23 2.82
CA GLU A 68 17.00 10.89 3.20
C GLU A 68 16.22 10.26 4.36
N GLN A 69 15.77 11.05 5.34
CA GLN A 69 14.95 10.51 6.44
C GLN A 69 13.63 9.93 5.94
N GLN A 70 12.99 10.60 4.97
CA GLN A 70 11.75 10.08 4.37
C GLN A 70 12.01 8.89 3.46
N LYS A 71 13.15 8.84 2.75
CA LYS A 71 13.53 7.63 2.00
C LYS A 71 13.73 6.43 2.92
N LEU A 72 14.44 6.60 4.04
CA LEU A 72 14.61 5.55 5.06
C LEU A 72 13.27 5.09 5.62
N LYS A 73 12.32 6.01 5.79
CA LYS A 73 10.95 5.66 6.16
C LYS A 73 10.27 4.82 5.06
N CYS A 74 10.43 5.15 3.78
CA CYS A 74 9.88 4.33 2.69
C CYS A 74 10.41 2.89 2.71
N TRP A 75 11.71 2.71 2.96
CA TRP A 75 12.32 1.38 3.13
C TRP A 75 11.71 0.64 4.32
N LYS A 76 11.63 1.30 5.48
CA LYS A 76 11.01 0.74 6.68
C LYS A 76 9.55 0.35 6.46
N ASP A 77 8.76 1.22 5.84
CA ASP A 77 7.35 0.94 5.56
C ASP A 77 7.21 -0.28 4.62
N ALA A 78 8.14 -0.49 3.69
CA ALA A 78 8.16 -1.68 2.83
C ALA A 78 8.55 -2.95 3.61
N LEU A 79 9.55 -2.87 4.47
CA LEU A 79 9.96 -3.96 5.36
C LEU A 79 8.80 -4.37 6.29
N ASP A 80 8.14 -3.41 6.92
CA ASP A 80 7.03 -3.65 7.85
C ASP A 80 5.87 -4.38 7.15
N ARG A 81 5.51 -3.96 5.92
CA ARG A 81 4.47 -4.65 5.12
C ARG A 81 4.87 -6.09 4.78
N CYS A 82 6.15 -6.33 4.47
CA CYS A 82 6.65 -7.67 4.17
C CYS A 82 6.60 -8.57 5.41
N ILE A 83 7.10 -8.10 6.56
CA ILE A 83 7.10 -8.83 7.83
C ILE A 83 5.69 -9.23 8.27
N VAL A 84 4.73 -8.31 8.18
CA VAL A 84 3.33 -8.60 8.55
C VAL A 84 2.75 -9.74 7.72
N ARG A 85 3.12 -9.86 6.44
CA ARG A 85 2.67 -10.97 5.59
C ARG A 85 3.36 -12.29 5.90
N CYS A 86 4.65 -12.26 6.26
CA CYS A 86 5.41 -13.47 6.61
C CYS A 86 4.93 -14.14 7.90
N GLY A 87 4.32 -13.37 8.83
CA GLY A 87 4.04 -13.88 10.17
C GLY A 87 5.33 -14.34 10.85
N ASP A 88 5.35 -15.61 11.27
CA ASP A 88 6.49 -16.21 11.99
C ASP A 88 7.44 -17.03 11.08
N ASP A 89 7.25 -17.01 9.75
CA ASP A 89 8.15 -17.74 8.82
C ASP A 89 9.55 -17.12 8.80
N GLY A 90 10.53 -17.82 9.37
CA GLY A 90 11.89 -17.33 9.51
C GLY A 90 12.60 -17.02 8.18
N ASN A 91 12.39 -17.86 7.16
CA ASN A 91 13.02 -17.67 5.85
C ASN A 91 12.41 -16.46 5.13
N CYS A 92 11.08 -16.31 5.21
CA CYS A 92 10.36 -15.17 4.68
C CYS A 92 10.83 -13.86 5.36
N LEU A 93 10.98 -13.87 6.68
CA LEU A 93 11.48 -12.71 7.44
C LEU A 93 12.93 -12.34 7.08
N GLU A 94 13.78 -13.32 6.78
CA GLU A 94 15.14 -13.10 6.30
C GLU A 94 15.13 -12.43 4.92
N MET A 95 14.35 -12.97 3.97
CA MET A 95 14.19 -12.36 2.64
C MET A 95 13.64 -10.93 2.72
N CYS A 96 12.66 -10.66 3.57
CA CYS A 96 12.16 -9.29 3.76
C CYS A 96 13.27 -8.31 4.16
N ARG A 97 14.18 -8.72 5.05
CA ARG A 97 15.32 -7.90 5.47
C ARG A 97 16.31 -7.68 4.33
N GLU A 98 16.58 -8.71 3.54
CA GLU A 98 17.46 -8.63 2.37
C GLU A 98 16.92 -7.65 1.32
N PHE A 99 15.63 -7.70 0.99
CA PHE A 99 15.05 -6.88 -0.08
C PHE A 99 14.62 -5.46 0.34
N HIS A 100 14.40 -5.23 1.63
CA HIS A 100 13.82 -3.97 2.14
C HIS A 100 14.67 -3.24 3.18
N THR A 101 15.95 -3.60 3.29
CA THR A 101 16.95 -2.78 3.98
C THR A 101 17.77 -2.01 2.94
N PRO A 102 17.98 -0.69 3.11
CA PRO A 102 18.88 0.07 2.25
C PRO A 102 20.32 -0.46 2.36
N GLU A 103 21.05 -0.47 1.25
CA GLU A 103 22.50 -0.76 1.20
C GLU A 103 23.34 0.27 1.95
#